data_AF-A0A963VYQ1-F1
#
_entry.id   AF-A0A963VYQ1-F1
#
_cell.length_a   1.000
_cell.length_b   1.000
_cell.length_c   1.000
_cell.angle_alpha   90.00
_cell.angle_beta   90.00
_cell.angle_gamma   90.00
#
_symmetry.space_group_name_H-M   'P 1'
#
loop_
_entity.id
_entity.type
_entity.pdbx_description
1 polymer ?
#
loop_
_entity_poly.entity_id
_entity_poly.type
_entity_poly.pdbx_seq_one_letter_code
_entity_poly.pdbx_strand_id
1 'polypeptide(L)'
;MRVGWFAALSLVVAVVALHPARGRANDAQCLATIAVLEAAGEGEAGMRAVMRVVRNRVADRRFPDEVCAVVAQPGQFQPVGEWPALRRALADPSRLDGRRLLGPSAALDVALKLASLGGLADETERALYFVNPLLMDPRHCPWFAGLKRTRAIGRHVFMRHYGKGERRGDPALDCADPAIGSQLGSSMAARYANGLFHPAGARIASRTPTRKQVEAWRRTGQLEARQKQLKKLFKPGWIKLD
;
A
#
# COMPACT_ATOMS: atom_id res chain seq x y z
N MET A 1 -65.42 -12.51 -42.55
CA MET A 1 -64.91 -13.85 -42.21
C MET A 1 -63.40 -13.75 -41.99
N ARG A 2 -62.95 -14.14 -40.79
CA ARG A 2 -61.62 -14.60 -40.30
C ARG A 2 -60.31 -13.91 -40.76
N VAL A 3 -59.79 -13.07 -39.84
CA VAL A 3 -58.49 -13.15 -39.11
C VAL A 3 -57.27 -13.76 -39.83
N GLY A 4 -56.15 -13.02 -39.77
CA GLY A 4 -54.80 -13.58 -39.92
C GLY A 4 -53.70 -12.58 -39.55
N TRP A 5 -53.55 -12.23 -38.27
CA TRP A 5 -52.36 -11.52 -37.76
C TRP A 5 -51.31 -12.58 -37.39
N PHE A 6 -50.19 -12.61 -38.11
CA PHE A 6 -49.02 -13.39 -37.71
C PHE A 6 -48.25 -12.61 -36.65
N ALA A 7 -48.41 -12.99 -35.38
CA ALA A 7 -47.53 -12.53 -34.31
C ALA A 7 -46.20 -13.29 -34.40
N ALA A 8 -45.15 -12.62 -34.91
CA ALA A 8 -43.80 -13.13 -34.84
C ALA A 8 -43.29 -13.04 -33.40
N LEU A 9 -43.29 -14.17 -32.70
CA LEU A 9 -42.73 -14.29 -31.35
C LEU A 9 -41.20 -14.24 -31.45
N SER A 10 -40.61 -13.05 -31.27
CA SER A 10 -39.15 -12.92 -31.18
C SER A 10 -38.70 -13.42 -29.81
N LEU A 11 -38.02 -14.58 -29.79
CA LEU A 11 -37.36 -15.11 -28.62
C LEU A 11 -36.13 -14.23 -28.31
N VAL A 12 -36.29 -13.26 -27.40
CA VAL A 12 -35.16 -12.52 -26.83
C VAL A 12 -34.44 -13.46 -25.87
N VAL A 13 -33.39 -14.12 -26.35
CA VAL A 13 -32.44 -14.82 -25.47
C VAL A 13 -31.65 -13.74 -24.72
N ALA A 14 -32.06 -13.47 -23.48
CA ALA A 14 -31.26 -12.66 -22.57
C ALA A 14 -29.96 -13.43 -22.28
N VAL A 15 -28.87 -13.02 -22.93
CA VAL A 15 -27.52 -13.44 -22.56
C VAL A 15 -27.23 -12.82 -21.19
N VAL A 16 -27.58 -13.53 -20.11
CA VAL A 16 -27.18 -13.15 -18.76
C VAL A 16 -25.67 -13.31 -18.68
N ALA A 17 -24.97 -12.18 -18.73
CA ALA A 17 -23.54 -12.08 -18.50
C ALA A 17 -23.23 -12.63 -17.09
N LEU A 18 -22.78 -13.89 -17.02
CA LEU A 18 -22.18 -14.55 -15.84
C LEU A 18 -20.85 -13.89 -15.45
N HIS A 19 -20.86 -12.60 -15.11
CA HIS A 19 -19.66 -11.79 -14.85
C HIS A 19 -19.55 -11.20 -13.43
N PRO A 20 -20.62 -10.91 -12.66
CA PRO A 20 -20.44 -10.18 -11.41
C PRO A 20 -19.89 -11.05 -10.27
N ALA A 21 -20.13 -12.37 -10.28
CA ALA A 21 -19.62 -13.26 -9.23
C ALA A 21 -18.09 -13.49 -9.32
N ARG A 22 -17.55 -13.61 -10.55
CA ARG A 22 -16.10 -13.73 -10.78
C ARG A 22 -15.37 -12.40 -10.52
N GLY A 23 -15.95 -11.26 -10.95
CA GLY A 23 -15.42 -9.94 -10.61
C GLY A 23 -15.31 -9.75 -9.10
N ARG A 24 -16.40 -10.03 -8.36
CA ARG A 24 -16.42 -9.95 -6.89
C ARG A 24 -15.40 -10.85 -6.19
N ALA A 25 -15.14 -12.06 -6.72
CA ALA A 25 -14.13 -12.95 -6.16
C ALA A 25 -12.70 -12.42 -6.35
N ASN A 26 -12.39 -11.89 -7.53
CA ASN A 26 -11.10 -11.26 -7.82
C ASN A 26 -10.90 -10.01 -6.95
N ASP A 27 -11.95 -9.19 -6.79
CA ASP A 27 -11.94 -8.02 -5.93
C ASP A 27 -11.64 -8.39 -4.48
N ALA A 28 -12.29 -9.43 -3.96
CA ALA A 28 -12.07 -9.90 -2.60
C ALA A 28 -10.61 -10.34 -2.39
N GLN A 29 -10.00 -11.00 -3.39
CA GLN A 29 -8.61 -11.42 -3.34
C GLN A 29 -7.64 -10.22 -3.36
N CYS A 30 -7.88 -9.23 -4.22
CA CYS A 30 -7.09 -7.99 -4.26
C CYS A 30 -7.21 -7.20 -2.94
N LEU A 31 -8.44 -6.99 -2.44
CA LEU A 31 -8.72 -6.30 -1.17
C LEU A 31 -8.07 -6.99 0.02
N ALA A 32 -8.22 -8.30 0.13
CA ALA A 32 -7.67 -9.06 1.25
C ALA A 32 -6.13 -9.03 1.24
N THR A 33 -5.53 -9.29 0.07
CA THR A 33 -4.07 -9.31 -0.09
C THR A 33 -3.46 -7.98 0.31
N ILE A 34 -4.02 -6.86 -0.17
CA ILE A 34 -3.46 -5.55 0.16
C ILE A 34 -3.68 -5.17 1.62
N ALA A 35 -4.86 -5.49 2.18
CA ALA A 35 -5.15 -5.19 3.58
C ALA A 35 -4.20 -5.92 4.54
N VAL A 36 -3.87 -7.18 4.26
CA VAL A 36 -2.88 -7.94 5.04
C VAL A 36 -1.51 -7.29 4.96
N LEU A 37 -1.05 -6.97 3.74
CA LEU A 37 0.28 -6.41 3.53
C LEU A 37 0.45 -5.02 4.17
N GLU A 38 -0.59 -4.21 4.16
CA GLU A 38 -0.54 -2.85 4.72
C GLU A 38 -0.81 -2.82 6.22
N ALA A 39 -1.67 -3.70 6.74
CA ALA A 39 -2.26 -3.50 8.07
C ALA A 39 -2.49 -4.77 8.91
N ALA A 40 -1.92 -5.93 8.56
CA ALA A 40 -2.04 -7.12 9.43
C ALA A 40 -1.51 -6.87 10.85
N GLY A 41 -0.44 -6.08 11.00
CA GLY A 41 0.12 -5.70 12.31
C GLY A 41 -0.77 -4.75 13.13
N GLU A 42 -1.76 -4.12 12.51
CA GLU A 42 -2.75 -3.24 13.15
C GLU A 42 -4.04 -4.01 13.49
N GLY A 43 -4.07 -5.31 13.23
CA GLY A 43 -5.21 -6.18 13.46
C GLY A 43 -6.40 -5.93 12.52
N GLU A 44 -7.55 -6.46 12.90
CA GLU A 44 -8.75 -6.45 12.07
C GLU A 44 -9.26 -5.04 11.74
N ALA A 45 -9.13 -4.10 12.70
CA ALA A 45 -9.52 -2.71 12.52
C ALA A 45 -8.68 -2.01 11.43
N GLY A 46 -7.36 -2.21 11.46
CA GLY A 46 -6.46 -1.65 10.43
C GLY A 46 -6.73 -2.24 9.05
N MET A 47 -6.92 -3.56 8.95
CA MET A 47 -7.26 -4.21 7.70
C MET A 47 -8.59 -3.70 7.12
N ARG A 48 -9.64 -3.55 7.95
CA ARG A 48 -10.90 -2.92 7.54
C ARG A 48 -10.68 -1.51 7.02
N ALA A 49 -9.90 -0.70 7.74
CA ALA A 49 -9.67 0.69 7.36
C ALA A 49 -8.99 0.81 5.99
N VAL A 50 -7.98 -0.01 5.70
CA VAL A 50 -7.34 -0.07 4.36
C VAL A 50 -8.35 -0.49 3.29
N MET A 51 -9.19 -1.50 3.55
CA MET A 51 -10.24 -1.91 2.63
C MET A 51 -11.26 -0.79 2.34
N ARG A 52 -11.62 0.01 3.36
CA ARG A 52 -12.49 1.17 3.16
C ARG A 52 -11.82 2.24 2.32
N VAL A 53 -10.54 2.53 2.52
CA VAL A 53 -9.81 3.48 1.65
C VAL A 53 -9.85 3.01 0.19
N VAL A 54 -9.60 1.73 -0.09
CA VAL A 54 -9.69 1.19 -1.46
C VAL A 54 -11.10 1.35 -2.03
N ARG A 55 -12.14 1.01 -1.28
CA ARG A 55 -13.53 1.18 -1.73
C ARG A 55 -13.94 2.65 -1.88
N ASN A 56 -13.42 3.54 -1.03
CA ASN A 56 -13.63 4.99 -1.15
C ASN A 56 -12.98 5.54 -2.42
N ARG A 57 -11.81 5.03 -2.80
CA ARG A 57 -11.15 5.34 -4.07
C ARG A 57 -11.96 4.84 -5.26
N VAL A 58 -12.45 3.59 -5.23
CA VAL A 58 -13.36 3.07 -6.27
C VAL A 58 -14.59 3.97 -6.47
N ALA A 59 -15.13 4.54 -5.38
CA ALA A 59 -16.26 5.46 -5.45
C ALA A 59 -15.90 6.91 -5.86
N ASP A 60 -14.62 7.23 -6.02
CA ASP A 60 -14.12 8.58 -6.30
C ASP A 60 -13.54 8.66 -7.72
N ARG A 61 -14.08 9.57 -8.53
CA ARG A 61 -13.77 9.70 -9.98
C ARG A 61 -12.30 10.02 -10.29
N ARG A 62 -11.49 10.35 -9.28
CA ARG A 62 -10.04 10.59 -9.44
C ARG A 62 -9.22 9.30 -9.45
N PHE A 63 -9.83 8.18 -9.10
CA PHE A 63 -9.20 6.87 -9.06
C PHE A 63 -9.91 5.91 -10.03
N PRO A 64 -9.29 4.76 -10.34
CA PRO A 64 -9.96 3.67 -11.02
C PRO A 64 -11.23 3.24 -10.27
N ASP A 65 -12.22 2.80 -11.02
CA ASP A 65 -13.52 2.32 -10.55
C ASP A 65 -13.53 0.81 -10.24
N GLU A 66 -12.38 0.13 -10.40
CA GLU A 66 -12.22 -1.29 -10.11
C GLU A 66 -11.23 -1.52 -8.96
N VAL A 67 -11.57 -2.42 -8.04
CA VAL A 67 -10.79 -2.67 -6.81
C VAL A 67 -9.35 -3.03 -7.13
N CYS A 68 -9.15 -4.05 -7.98
CA CYS A 68 -7.81 -4.50 -8.33
C CYS A 68 -7.01 -3.42 -9.08
N ALA A 69 -7.68 -2.57 -9.87
CA ALA A 69 -7.04 -1.46 -10.56
C ALA A 69 -6.55 -0.39 -9.58
N VAL A 70 -7.33 -0.06 -8.54
CA VAL A 70 -6.90 0.84 -7.44
C VAL A 70 -5.68 0.26 -6.73
N VAL A 71 -5.70 -1.03 -6.39
CA VAL A 71 -4.57 -1.69 -5.71
C VAL A 71 -3.32 -1.73 -6.58
N ALA A 72 -3.47 -1.91 -7.89
CA ALA A 72 -2.36 -1.99 -8.84
C ALA A 72 -1.71 -0.64 -9.18
N GLN A 73 -2.29 0.49 -8.73
CA GLN A 73 -1.77 1.81 -9.09
C GLN A 73 -0.31 1.99 -8.64
N PRO A 74 0.58 2.44 -9.55
CA PRO A 74 1.98 2.67 -9.21
C PRO A 74 2.16 3.66 -8.05
N GLY A 75 3.00 3.30 -7.09
CA GLY A 75 3.37 4.16 -5.96
C GLY A 75 2.28 4.40 -4.92
N GLN A 76 1.10 3.78 -5.04
CA GLN A 76 0.02 3.92 -4.06
C GLN A 76 0.17 3.02 -2.84
N PHE A 77 0.75 1.83 -3.04
CA PHE A 77 1.00 0.84 -2.02
C PHE A 77 2.45 0.37 -2.11
N GLN A 78 3.21 0.51 -1.03
CA GLN A 78 4.64 0.21 -1.01
C GLN A 78 4.96 -1.25 -1.40
N PRO A 79 4.20 -2.27 -0.93
CA PRO A 79 4.44 -3.67 -1.33
C PRO A 79 4.32 -3.91 -2.84
N VAL A 80 3.46 -3.18 -3.56
CA VAL A 80 3.29 -3.32 -5.03
C VAL A 80 4.53 -2.81 -5.78
N GLY A 81 5.18 -1.78 -5.23
CA GLY A 81 6.46 -1.26 -5.74
C GLY A 81 7.64 -2.19 -5.46
N GLU A 82 7.62 -2.87 -4.32
CA GLU A 82 8.76 -3.66 -3.84
C GLU A 82 8.72 -5.14 -4.24
N TRP A 83 7.54 -5.71 -4.49
CA TRP A 83 7.39 -7.14 -4.72
C TRP A 83 6.93 -7.47 -6.16
N PRO A 84 7.84 -7.92 -7.04
CA PRO A 84 7.50 -8.26 -8.42
C PRO A 84 6.42 -9.34 -8.56
N ALA A 85 6.35 -10.30 -7.62
CA ALA A 85 5.34 -11.34 -7.67
C ALA A 85 3.92 -10.78 -7.46
N LEU A 86 3.75 -9.88 -6.48
CA LEU A 86 2.49 -9.18 -6.25
C LEU A 86 2.09 -8.36 -7.48
N ARG A 87 3.01 -7.59 -8.06
CA ARG A 87 2.73 -6.80 -9.27
C ARG A 87 2.26 -7.68 -10.45
N ARG A 88 2.91 -8.83 -10.66
CA ARG A 88 2.49 -9.79 -11.69
C ARG A 88 1.11 -10.37 -11.40
N ALA A 89 0.82 -10.69 -10.14
CA ALA A 89 -0.49 -11.20 -9.74
C ALA A 89 -1.60 -10.15 -9.95
N LEU A 90 -1.32 -8.87 -9.66
CA LEU A 90 -2.27 -7.76 -9.88
C LEU A 90 -2.47 -7.42 -11.36
N ALA A 91 -1.52 -7.76 -12.23
CA ALA A 91 -1.67 -7.60 -13.68
C ALA A 91 -2.63 -8.61 -14.31
N ASP A 92 -2.87 -9.75 -13.65
CA ASP A 92 -3.90 -10.73 -14.02
C ASP A 92 -4.70 -11.13 -12.77
N PRO A 93 -5.65 -10.29 -12.33
CA PRO A 93 -6.43 -10.53 -11.12
C PRO A 93 -7.23 -11.84 -11.14
N SER A 94 -7.53 -12.38 -12.33
CA SER A 94 -8.23 -13.66 -12.48
C SER A 94 -7.42 -14.85 -11.93
N ARG A 95 -6.11 -14.68 -11.78
CA ARG A 95 -5.18 -15.68 -11.24
C ARG A 95 -4.67 -15.32 -9.84
N LEU A 96 -5.14 -14.21 -9.26
CA LEU A 96 -4.68 -13.78 -7.96
C LEU A 96 -5.31 -14.65 -6.87
N ASP A 97 -4.46 -15.38 -6.15
CA ASP A 97 -4.80 -16.15 -4.98
C ASP A 97 -3.89 -15.72 -3.83
N GLY A 98 -4.47 -14.99 -2.86
CA GLY A 98 -3.76 -14.49 -1.69
C GLY A 98 -3.15 -15.60 -0.85
N ARG A 99 -3.75 -16.79 -0.77
CA ARG A 99 -3.20 -17.94 0.00
C ARG A 99 -1.94 -18.47 -0.65
N ARG A 100 -1.93 -18.54 -1.99
CA ARG A 100 -0.75 -18.94 -2.75
C ARG A 100 0.35 -17.88 -2.70
N LEU A 101 -0.02 -16.60 -2.75
CA LEU A 101 0.94 -15.49 -2.79
C LEU A 101 1.59 -15.23 -1.42
N LEU A 102 0.78 -15.16 -0.36
CA LEU A 102 1.21 -14.77 0.99
C LEU A 102 1.45 -15.96 1.93
N GLY A 103 0.96 -17.15 1.57
CA GLY A 103 0.83 -18.28 2.49
C GLY A 103 -0.43 -18.21 3.35
N PRO A 104 -0.86 -19.33 3.96
CA PRO A 104 -2.01 -19.35 4.87
C PRO A 104 -1.68 -18.60 6.16
N SER A 105 -2.60 -17.76 6.63
CA SER A 105 -2.51 -17.08 7.92
C SER A 105 -3.90 -16.68 8.44
N ALA A 106 -4.04 -16.57 9.76
CA ALA A 106 -5.28 -16.11 10.38
C ALA A 106 -5.68 -14.70 9.91
N ALA A 107 -4.70 -13.81 9.71
CA ALA A 107 -4.94 -12.47 9.18
C ALA A 107 -5.53 -12.51 7.76
N LEU A 108 -5.01 -13.39 6.90
CA LEU A 108 -5.54 -13.58 5.55
C LEU A 108 -6.95 -14.18 5.56
N ASP A 109 -7.23 -15.14 6.45
CA ASP A 109 -8.56 -15.72 6.59
C ASP A 109 -9.61 -14.66 6.98
N VAL A 110 -9.26 -13.83 7.96
CA VAL A 110 -10.08 -12.69 8.39
C VAL A 110 -10.25 -11.69 7.25
N ALA A 111 -9.17 -11.34 6.54
CA ALA A 111 -9.21 -10.39 5.44
C ALA A 111 -10.08 -10.89 4.27
N LEU A 112 -9.96 -12.15 3.87
CA LEU A 112 -10.78 -12.75 2.82
C LEU A 112 -12.27 -12.75 3.21
N LYS A 113 -12.58 -13.08 4.48
CA LYS A 113 -13.94 -13.03 5.01
C LYS A 113 -14.50 -11.60 4.92
N LEU A 114 -13.76 -10.60 5.41
CA LEU A 114 -14.16 -9.20 5.38
C LEU A 114 -14.32 -8.67 3.95
N ALA A 115 -13.39 -9.00 3.06
CA ALA A 115 -13.41 -8.53 1.68
C ALA A 115 -14.62 -9.07 0.90
N SER A 116 -15.08 -10.27 1.26
CA SER A 116 -16.27 -10.92 0.69
C SER A 116 -17.59 -10.32 1.19
N LEU A 117 -17.56 -9.45 2.21
CA LEU A 117 -18.77 -8.78 2.69
C LEU A 117 -19.20 -7.69 1.69
N GLY A 118 -20.50 -7.66 1.39
CA GLY A 118 -21.11 -6.66 0.49
C GLY A 118 -21.02 -5.21 1.02
N GLY A 119 -20.80 -5.04 2.33
CA GLY A 119 -20.61 -3.75 2.97
C GLY A 119 -19.73 -3.88 4.21
N LEU A 120 -18.86 -2.89 4.40
CA LEU A 120 -18.08 -2.68 5.62
C LEU A 120 -18.45 -1.28 6.14
N ALA A 121 -18.57 -1.08 7.45
CA ALA A 121 -18.71 0.26 8.00
C ALA A 121 -17.47 1.10 7.65
N ASP A 122 -17.64 2.40 7.37
CA ASP A 122 -16.51 3.29 7.11
C ASP A 122 -16.09 4.07 8.36
N GLU A 123 -15.21 3.47 9.16
CA GLU A 123 -14.60 4.09 10.34
C GLU A 123 -13.50 5.10 9.99
N THR A 124 -13.12 5.20 8.71
CA THR A 124 -12.07 6.13 8.23
C THR A 124 -12.59 7.53 7.93
N GLU A 125 -13.92 7.71 8.02
CA GLU A 125 -14.64 8.94 7.68
C GLU A 125 -14.34 9.42 6.24
N ARG A 126 -14.51 8.52 5.27
CA ARG A 126 -14.28 8.75 3.83
C ARG A 126 -12.83 9.06 3.49
N ALA A 127 -11.87 8.45 4.21
CA ALA A 127 -10.47 8.62 3.89
C ALA A 127 -10.15 8.06 2.50
N LEU A 128 -9.26 8.76 1.80
CA LEU A 128 -8.70 8.37 0.51
C LEU A 128 -7.21 8.07 0.62
N TYR A 129 -6.59 8.47 1.72
CA TYR A 129 -5.16 8.32 1.98
C TYR A 129 -4.98 7.81 3.40
N PHE A 130 -3.91 7.05 3.60
CA PHE A 130 -3.42 6.71 4.92
C PHE A 130 -1.91 6.64 4.90
N VAL A 131 -1.30 6.81 6.06
CA VAL A 131 0.15 6.68 6.20
C VAL A 131 0.50 6.29 7.63
N ASN A 132 1.55 5.49 7.79
CA ASN A 132 2.17 5.28 9.09
C ASN A 132 3.25 6.35 9.27
N PRO A 133 3.03 7.39 10.11
CA PRO A 133 3.98 8.49 10.24
C PRO A 133 5.35 8.02 10.71
N LEU A 134 5.44 6.89 11.40
CA LEU A 134 6.69 6.31 11.90
C LEU A 134 7.47 5.56 10.82
N LEU A 135 6.82 5.12 9.73
CA LEU A 135 7.43 4.30 8.67
C LEU A 135 7.57 5.03 7.34
N MET A 136 6.88 6.15 7.17
CA MET A 136 6.90 6.89 5.91
C MET A 136 8.24 7.58 5.66
N ASP A 137 8.52 7.85 4.38
CA ASP A 137 9.57 8.78 3.99
C ASP A 137 9.20 10.21 4.44
N PRO A 138 9.97 10.85 5.33
CA PRO A 138 9.69 12.20 5.83
C PRO A 138 9.58 13.24 4.73
N ARG A 139 10.20 13.03 3.56
CA ARG A 139 10.11 13.93 2.41
C ARG A 139 8.68 14.08 1.89
N HIS A 140 7.81 13.10 2.13
CA HIS A 140 6.40 13.17 1.76
C HIS A 140 5.52 13.82 2.84
N CYS A 141 6.06 14.11 4.03
CA CYS A 141 5.28 14.69 5.13
C CYS A 141 4.54 15.99 4.74
N PRO A 142 5.18 16.98 4.05
CA PRO A 142 4.50 18.24 3.73
C PRO A 142 3.21 18.04 2.90
N TRP A 143 3.20 17.04 2.01
CA TRP A 143 2.02 16.73 1.22
C TRP A 143 0.90 16.14 2.09
N PHE A 144 1.23 15.16 2.92
CA PHE A 144 0.27 14.55 3.84
C PHE A 144 -0.27 15.55 4.85
N ALA A 145 0.59 16.42 5.41
CA ALA A 145 0.22 17.47 6.35
C ALA A 145 -0.78 18.47 5.77
N GLY A 146 -0.78 18.69 4.45
CA GLY A 146 -1.72 19.57 3.75
C GLY A 146 -3.13 18.99 3.56
N LEU A 147 -3.35 17.71 3.87
CA LEU A 147 -4.65 17.03 3.77
C LEU A 147 -5.51 17.25 5.03
N LYS A 148 -6.79 16.89 4.95
CA LYS A 148 -7.66 16.83 6.14
C LYS A 148 -7.47 15.49 6.82
N ARG A 149 -6.96 15.49 8.06
CA ARG A 149 -6.98 14.30 8.93
C ARG A 149 -8.41 13.93 9.28
N THR A 150 -8.74 12.66 9.15
CA THR A 150 -10.06 12.11 9.50
C THR A 150 -9.98 11.25 10.75
N ARG A 151 -9.08 10.28 10.76
CA ARG A 151 -8.95 9.31 11.87
C ARG A 151 -7.50 8.93 12.12
N ALA A 152 -7.24 8.40 13.30
CA ALA A 152 -6.09 7.53 13.55
C ALA A 152 -6.62 6.17 14.00
N ILE A 153 -6.20 5.11 13.32
CA ILE A 153 -6.56 3.72 13.65
C ILE A 153 -5.26 2.94 13.74
N GLY A 154 -4.94 2.49 14.95
CA GLY A 154 -3.62 1.96 15.26
C GLY A 154 -2.53 3.00 14.97
N ARG A 155 -1.50 2.61 14.22
CA ARG A 155 -0.38 3.47 13.82
C ARG A 155 -0.62 4.19 12.49
N HIS A 156 -1.78 4.04 11.87
CA HIS A 156 -2.11 4.74 10.63
C HIS A 156 -2.89 6.02 10.92
N VAL A 157 -2.47 7.11 10.28
CA VAL A 157 -3.26 8.33 10.16
C VAL A 157 -3.97 8.28 8.82
N PHE A 158 -5.28 8.53 8.84
CA PHE A 158 -6.17 8.51 7.67
C PHE A 158 -6.56 9.94 7.30
N MET A 159 -6.63 10.22 5.99
CA MET A 159 -6.86 11.56 5.47
C MET A 159 -7.69 11.56 4.20
N ARG A 160 -8.25 12.73 3.89
CA ARG A 160 -8.89 13.05 2.61
C ARG A 160 -8.58 14.46 2.18
N HIS A 161 -8.97 14.80 0.96
CA HIS A 161 -9.00 16.19 0.53
C HIS A 161 -10.07 16.99 1.30
N TYR A 162 -9.78 18.27 1.52
CA TYR A 162 -10.80 19.24 1.92
C TYR A 162 -11.86 19.39 0.82
N GLY A 163 -13.11 19.53 1.23
CA GLY A 163 -14.21 19.91 0.35
C GLY A 163 -14.10 21.35 -0.12
N LYS A 164 -14.85 21.70 -1.17
CA LYS A 164 -14.93 23.08 -1.68
C LYS A 164 -15.46 24.01 -0.58
N GLY A 165 -14.68 25.02 -0.21
CA GLY A 165 -15.04 25.97 0.84
C GLY A 165 -14.93 25.44 2.28
N GLU A 166 -14.46 24.20 2.47
CA GLU A 166 -14.25 23.64 3.81
C GLU A 166 -13.12 24.40 4.52
N ARG A 167 -13.37 24.88 5.74
CA ARG A 167 -12.36 25.54 6.56
C ARG A 167 -11.21 24.56 6.83
N ARG A 168 -9.98 25.01 6.55
CA ARG A 168 -8.78 24.23 6.89
C ARG A 168 -8.63 24.14 8.41
N GLY A 169 -8.38 22.94 8.90
CA GLY A 169 -8.01 22.68 10.29
C GLY A 169 -6.50 22.59 10.44
N ASP A 170 -6.08 22.05 11.59
CA ASP A 170 -4.68 21.76 11.85
C ASP A 170 -4.09 20.79 10.80
N PRO A 171 -2.76 20.84 10.57
CA PRO A 171 -2.09 19.92 9.67
C PRO A 171 -2.38 18.47 10.02
N ALA A 172 -2.53 17.60 9.01
CA ALA A 172 -2.82 16.20 9.29
C ALA A 172 -1.68 15.46 9.99
N LEU A 173 -0.45 15.94 9.81
CA LEU A 173 0.77 15.45 10.44
C LEU A 173 1.61 16.64 10.89
N ASP A 174 2.28 16.49 12.03
CA ASP A 174 3.32 17.41 12.45
C ASP A 174 4.66 16.99 11.83
N CYS A 175 5.13 17.71 10.82
CA CYS A 175 6.39 17.38 10.15
C CYS A 175 7.64 17.79 10.96
N ALA A 176 7.47 18.54 12.04
CA ALA A 176 8.55 18.83 12.98
C ALA A 176 8.70 17.72 14.04
N ASP A 177 7.72 16.81 14.16
CA ASP A 177 7.78 15.69 15.10
C ASP A 177 8.98 14.78 14.73
N PRO A 178 9.98 14.63 15.63
CA PRO A 178 11.15 13.79 15.39
C PRO A 178 10.80 12.30 15.24
N ALA A 179 9.58 11.91 15.59
CA ALA A 179 9.07 10.57 15.39
C ALA A 179 8.75 10.27 13.91
N ILE A 180 8.53 11.29 13.07
CA ILE A 180 8.26 11.12 11.64
C ILE A 180 9.40 10.35 10.95
N GLY A 181 9.06 9.22 10.32
CA GLY A 181 10.01 8.30 9.70
C GLY A 181 10.95 7.62 10.69
N SER A 182 10.60 7.57 11.98
CA SER A 182 11.37 6.86 13.01
C SER A 182 10.68 5.56 13.41
N GLN A 183 11.30 4.41 13.14
CA GLN A 183 10.88 3.18 13.80
C GLN A 183 11.36 3.18 15.25
N LEU A 184 10.41 3.17 16.20
CA LEU A 184 10.60 2.67 17.57
C LEU A 184 11.93 3.13 18.22
N GLY A 185 12.12 4.46 18.35
CA GLY A 185 13.13 5.01 19.26
C GLY A 185 14.47 5.45 18.65
N SER A 186 14.60 5.61 17.33
CA SER A 186 15.70 6.43 16.80
C SER A 186 15.29 7.10 15.49
N SER A 187 15.34 8.45 15.47
CA SER A 187 15.02 9.23 14.27
C SER A 187 15.92 8.79 13.11
N MET A 188 15.35 8.67 11.91
CA MET A 188 16.15 8.38 10.72
C MET A 188 17.31 9.38 10.58
N ALA A 189 17.07 10.66 10.90
CA ALA A 189 18.10 11.70 10.96
C ALA A 189 19.25 11.35 11.91
N ALA A 190 18.98 10.87 13.12
CA ALA A 190 20.01 10.40 14.07
C ALA A 190 20.75 9.15 13.54
N ARG A 191 20.05 8.25 12.85
CA ARG A 191 20.65 7.03 12.26
C ARG A 191 21.55 7.34 11.05
N TYR A 192 21.20 8.36 10.26
CA TYR A 192 22.06 8.87 9.18
C TYR A 192 23.26 9.66 9.73
N ALA A 193 23.07 10.44 10.80
CA ALA A 193 24.14 11.20 11.46
C ALA A 193 25.23 10.29 12.06
N ASN A 194 24.84 9.13 12.59
CA ASN A 194 25.78 8.17 13.15
C ASN A 194 26.58 7.38 12.09
N GLY A 195 26.14 7.40 10.83
CA GLY A 195 26.84 6.74 9.72
C GLY A 195 26.53 5.25 9.54
N LEU A 196 26.78 4.76 8.32
CA LEU A 196 26.38 3.44 7.81
C LEU A 196 26.94 2.23 8.60
N PHE A 197 27.98 2.45 9.41
CA PHE A 197 28.70 1.40 10.14
C PHE A 197 28.68 1.56 11.67
N HIS A 198 27.94 2.53 12.19
CA HIS A 198 27.80 2.67 13.63
C HIS A 198 26.97 1.50 14.20
N PRO A 199 27.26 0.97 15.41
CA PRO A 199 26.51 -0.14 16.00
C PRO A 199 24.99 0.14 16.10
N ALA A 200 24.63 1.42 16.28
CA ALA A 200 23.26 1.96 16.28
C ALA A 200 22.83 2.61 14.95
N GLY A 201 23.66 2.53 13.90
CA GLY A 201 23.38 3.07 12.56
C GLY A 201 22.27 2.32 11.82
N ALA A 202 21.87 2.83 10.66
CA ALA A 202 20.81 2.23 9.85
C ALA A 202 21.22 0.84 9.31
N ARG A 203 20.56 -0.23 9.77
CA ARG A 203 20.73 -1.59 9.22
C ARG A 203 19.81 -1.89 8.03
N ILE A 204 18.85 -1.00 7.74
CA ILE A 204 17.69 -1.33 6.89
C ILE A 204 17.54 -0.40 5.67
N ALA A 205 18.22 0.75 5.58
CA ALA A 205 17.92 1.70 4.49
C ALA A 205 19.15 2.47 3.95
N SER A 206 20.02 1.76 3.23
CA SER A 206 20.45 2.14 1.87
C SER A 206 21.22 0.94 1.33
N ARG A 207 20.56 0.13 0.48
CA ARG A 207 21.14 -1.11 -0.09
C ARG A 207 22.29 -0.85 -1.09
N THR A 208 22.76 0.39 -1.18
CA THR A 208 23.85 0.82 -2.07
C THR A 208 24.51 2.04 -1.44
N PRO A 209 25.82 2.02 -1.16
CA PRO A 209 26.54 3.23 -0.76
C PRO A 209 26.41 4.27 -1.88
N THR A 210 26.18 5.53 -1.52
CA THR A 210 26.14 6.61 -2.51
C THR A 210 27.50 6.75 -3.20
N ARG A 211 27.52 7.27 -4.44
CA ARG A 211 28.76 7.54 -5.18
C ARG A 211 29.77 8.36 -4.37
N LYS A 212 29.30 9.39 -3.65
CA LYS A 212 30.14 10.21 -2.76
C LYS A 212 30.79 9.40 -1.64
N GLN A 213 30.08 8.42 -1.07
CA GLN A 213 30.63 7.55 -0.02
C GLN A 213 31.68 6.59 -0.60
N VAL A 214 31.43 6.02 -1.78
CA VAL A 214 32.40 5.15 -2.47
C VAL A 214 33.67 5.93 -2.83
N GLU A 215 33.53 7.14 -3.36
CA GLU A 215 34.66 8.03 -3.67
C GLU A 215 35.44 8.43 -2.41
N ALA A 216 34.73 8.74 -1.31
CA ALA A 216 35.37 9.01 -0.02
C ALA A 216 36.17 7.80 0.48
N TRP A 217 35.61 6.59 0.39
CA TRP A 217 36.32 5.37 0.80
C TRP A 217 37.52 5.03 -0.09
N ARG A 218 37.45 5.32 -1.40
CA ARG A 218 38.61 5.20 -2.30
C ARG A 218 39.70 6.16 -1.86
N ARG A 219 39.36 7.44 -1.62
CA ARG A 219 40.32 8.46 -1.21
C ARG A 219 40.99 8.14 0.14
N THR A 220 40.27 7.51 1.05
CA THR A 220 40.80 7.15 2.38
C THR A 220 41.36 5.73 2.46
N GLY A 221 41.44 4.98 1.34
CA GLY A 221 41.91 3.59 1.32
C GLY A 221 41.01 2.58 2.05
N GLN A 222 39.78 2.95 2.41
CA GLN A 222 38.87 2.11 3.21
C GLN A 222 37.94 1.24 2.36
N LEU A 223 37.96 1.39 1.03
CA LEU A 223 36.96 0.79 0.14
C LEU A 223 36.83 -0.73 0.34
N GLU A 224 37.94 -1.46 0.28
CA GLU A 224 37.94 -2.93 0.34
C GLU A 224 37.43 -3.45 1.69
N ALA A 225 37.88 -2.84 2.79
CA ALA A 225 37.43 -3.17 4.14
C ALA A 225 35.92 -2.93 4.31
N ARG A 226 35.39 -1.81 3.78
CA ARG A 226 33.95 -1.50 3.82
C ARG A 226 33.14 -2.44 2.94
N GLN A 227 33.62 -2.80 1.76
CA GLN A 227 32.97 -3.80 0.89
C GLN A 227 32.89 -5.18 1.57
N LYS A 228 33.96 -5.62 2.24
CA LYS A 228 33.98 -6.88 3.00
C LYS A 228 33.01 -6.85 4.17
N GLN A 229 32.91 -5.72 4.88
CA GLN A 229 31.96 -5.52 5.98
C GLN A 229 30.51 -5.58 5.47
N LEU A 230 30.21 -4.93 4.35
CA LEU A 230 28.88 -4.98 3.73
C LEU A 230 28.51 -6.41 3.30
N LYS A 231 29.42 -7.14 2.65
CA LYS A 231 29.21 -8.54 2.23
C LYS A 231 28.94 -9.52 3.39
N LYS A 232 29.45 -9.24 4.59
CA LYS A 232 29.14 -10.04 5.80
C LYS A 232 27.74 -9.74 6.35
N LEU A 233 27.28 -8.51 6.21
CA LEU A 233 26.01 -8.04 6.77
C LEU A 233 24.82 -8.32 5.85
N PHE A 234 25.05 -8.49 4.53
CA PHE A 234 23.99 -8.66 3.54
C PHE A 234 24.29 -9.83 2.58
N LYS A 235 23.25 -10.56 2.14
CA LYS A 235 23.37 -11.72 1.22
C LYS A 235 23.99 -11.32 -0.14
N PRO A 236 24.72 -12.22 -0.83
CA PRO A 236 25.23 -11.96 -2.18
C PRO A 236 24.12 -11.51 -3.15
N GLY A 237 24.36 -10.45 -3.93
CA GLY A 237 23.38 -9.85 -4.87
C GLY A 237 22.53 -8.71 -4.29
N TRP A 238 22.63 -8.43 -2.99
CA TRP A 238 21.90 -7.35 -2.31
C TRP A 238 22.69 -6.02 -2.23
N ILE A 239 23.90 -6.00 -2.78
CA ILE A 239 24.81 -4.85 -2.75
C ILE A 239 25.31 -4.64 -4.19
N LYS A 240 25.06 -3.47 -4.77
CA LYS A 240 25.78 -2.99 -5.95
C LYS A 240 26.96 -2.14 -5.47
N LEU A 241 28.17 -2.48 -5.89
CA LEU A 241 29.43 -1.84 -5.48
C LEU A 241 30.16 -1.18 -6.67
N ASP A 242 29.49 -1.21 -7.80
CA ASP A 242 29.82 -0.72 -9.12
C ASP A 242 29.40 0.76 -9.27
#